data_AF-A0A957JBW3-F1
#
_entry.id   AF-A0A957JBW3-F1
#
_cell.length_a   1.000
_cell.length_b   1.000
_cell.length_c   1.000
_cell.angle_alpha   90.00
_cell.angle_beta   90.00
_cell.angle_gamma   90.00
#
_symmetry.space_group_name_H-M   'P 1'
#
loop_
_entity.id
_entity.type
_entity.pdbx_description
1 polymer ?
#
loop_
_entity_poly.entity_id
_entity_poly.type
_entity_poly.pdbx_seq_one_letter_code
_entity_poly.pdbx_strand_id
1 'polypeptide(L)'
;PGSVGPQSVGYRLTREARIFGGAQLTTSDVAVAAGLLQLGDATRVADLAPALLDGALREIRRLLAESVDSMKATAAATPLLAVGGGAFLVPADLPGISEVIRVEHGGVANAVGAAIAQISGETDQVFQGMSREEALAEAERIAVSRAVAAGAAPESITTVDVEDTPLAYLPGDARRVRTRVVGDLSHIVAAG
;
A
#
# COMPACT_ATOMS: atom_id res chain seq x y z
N PRO A 1 -2.53 -6.32 -30.63
CA PRO A 1 -2.95 -5.74 -29.33
C PRO A 1 -1.90 -6.09 -28.26
N GLY A 2 -1.15 -5.09 -27.78
CA GLY A 2 -0.25 -5.28 -26.64
C GLY A 2 -1.06 -5.35 -25.35
N SER A 3 -0.72 -6.27 -24.45
CA SER A 3 -1.24 -6.29 -23.08
C SER A 3 -0.49 -5.29 -22.21
N VAL A 4 -1.17 -4.67 -21.25
CA VAL A 4 -0.52 -3.83 -20.24
C VAL A 4 -0.25 -4.69 -19.00
N GLY A 5 1.02 -4.85 -18.63
CA GLY A 5 1.42 -5.69 -17.49
C GLY A 5 1.22 -7.19 -17.73
N PRO A 6 1.43 -8.04 -16.69
CA PRO A 6 1.91 -7.69 -15.35
C PRO A 6 3.42 -7.42 -15.28
N GLN A 7 4.15 -7.66 -16.38
CA GLN A 7 5.60 -7.46 -16.44
C GLN A 7 5.95 -5.97 -16.37
N SER A 8 7.03 -5.65 -15.66
CA SER A 8 7.53 -4.28 -15.50
C SER A 8 9.03 -4.23 -15.69
N VAL A 9 9.50 -3.14 -16.31
CA VAL A 9 10.93 -2.83 -16.42
C VAL A 9 11.50 -2.31 -15.10
N GLY A 10 10.65 -1.81 -14.19
CA GLY A 10 11.03 -1.32 -12.87
C GLY A 10 12.20 -0.34 -12.91
N TYR A 11 13.25 -0.62 -12.15
CA TYR A 11 14.47 0.20 -12.08
C TYR A 11 15.20 0.34 -13.43
N ARG A 12 14.88 -0.50 -14.43
CA ARG A 12 15.48 -0.43 -15.79
C ARG A 12 14.75 0.52 -16.72
N LEU A 13 13.78 1.30 -16.24
CA LEU A 13 13.00 2.24 -17.05
C LEU A 13 13.88 3.14 -17.94
N THR A 14 14.95 3.71 -17.37
CA THR A 14 15.89 4.60 -18.06
C THR A 14 16.72 3.91 -19.15
N ARG A 15 16.70 2.58 -19.20
CA ARG A 15 17.40 1.78 -20.21
C ARG A 15 16.45 1.16 -21.23
N GLU A 16 15.29 0.69 -20.78
CA GLU A 16 14.39 -0.14 -21.57
C GLU A 16 13.26 0.65 -22.24
N ALA A 17 12.81 1.77 -21.67
CA ALA A 17 11.70 2.54 -22.22
C ALA A 17 12.09 3.34 -23.47
N ARG A 18 11.15 3.51 -24.39
CA ARG A 18 11.38 4.21 -25.67
C ARG A 18 11.76 5.68 -25.49
N ILE A 19 11.14 6.39 -24.55
CA ILE A 19 11.48 7.79 -24.20
C ILE A 19 12.93 7.95 -23.74
N PHE A 20 13.61 6.87 -23.34
CA PHE A 20 15.04 6.85 -23.00
C PHE A 20 15.91 6.14 -24.04
N GLY A 21 15.31 5.58 -25.10
CA GLY A 21 16.02 4.96 -26.24
C GLY A 21 16.13 3.45 -26.16
N GLY A 22 15.42 2.84 -25.22
CA GLY A 22 15.23 1.41 -25.20
C GLY A 22 14.19 0.95 -26.23
N ALA A 23 14.02 -0.38 -26.31
CA ALA A 23 13.16 -1.01 -27.30
C ALA A 23 11.75 -1.32 -26.77
N GLN A 24 11.52 -1.21 -25.46
CA GLN A 24 10.28 -1.66 -24.83
C GLN A 24 9.29 -0.50 -24.72
N LEU A 25 8.08 -0.71 -25.22
CA LEU A 25 6.97 0.21 -24.98
C LEU A 25 6.45 0.00 -23.55
N THR A 26 6.49 1.05 -22.75
CA THR A 26 6.09 1.08 -21.35
C THR A 26 4.89 2.00 -21.12
N THR A 27 4.28 1.92 -19.94
CA THR A 27 3.24 2.88 -19.52
C THR A 27 3.76 4.31 -19.40
N SER A 28 5.06 4.51 -19.14
CA SER A 28 5.66 5.85 -19.14
C SER A 28 5.71 6.44 -20.55
N ASP A 29 6.01 5.62 -21.57
CA ASP A 29 6.00 6.03 -22.98
C ASP A 29 4.59 6.46 -23.41
N VAL A 30 3.58 5.66 -23.06
CA VAL A 30 2.16 5.95 -23.32
C VAL A 30 1.74 7.25 -22.65
N ALA A 31 2.13 7.48 -21.39
CA ALA A 31 1.78 8.70 -20.67
C ALA A 31 2.46 9.95 -21.24
N VAL A 32 3.72 9.86 -21.68
CA VAL A 32 4.41 10.96 -22.35
C VAL A 32 3.75 11.28 -23.69
N ALA A 33 3.44 10.25 -24.50
CA ALA A 33 2.73 10.43 -25.77
C ALA A 33 1.33 11.03 -25.60
N ALA A 34 0.64 10.70 -24.50
CA ALA A 34 -0.66 11.27 -24.14
C ALA A 34 -0.60 12.65 -23.48
N GLY A 35 0.60 13.20 -23.22
CA GLY A 35 0.78 14.48 -22.54
C GLY A 35 0.45 14.45 -21.03
N LEU A 36 0.33 13.26 -20.43
CA LEU A 36 0.05 13.07 -19.00
C LEU A 36 1.31 13.23 -18.13
N LEU A 37 2.48 13.10 -18.74
CA LEU A 37 3.77 13.11 -18.05
C LEU A 37 4.84 13.82 -18.90
N GLN A 38 5.67 14.64 -18.27
CA GLN A 38 6.89 15.18 -18.88
C GLN A 38 8.09 14.37 -18.38
N LEU A 39 8.58 13.44 -19.20
CA LEU A 39 9.70 12.56 -18.87
C LEU A 39 10.42 12.12 -20.15
N GLY A 40 11.75 12.11 -20.12
CA GLY A 40 12.57 11.65 -21.25
C GLY A 40 12.37 12.49 -22.53
N ASP A 41 12.57 11.86 -23.68
CA ASP A 41 12.45 12.48 -25.00
C ASP A 41 11.12 12.09 -25.68
N ALA A 42 10.17 13.01 -25.69
CA ALA A 42 8.83 12.81 -26.26
C ALA A 42 8.85 12.55 -27.78
N THR A 43 9.90 12.95 -28.50
CA THR A 43 9.99 12.73 -29.95
C THR A 43 10.10 11.24 -30.30
N ARG A 44 10.58 10.41 -29.37
CA ARG A 44 10.77 8.95 -29.53
C ARG A 44 9.49 8.13 -29.48
N VAL A 45 8.38 8.78 -29.12
CA VAL A 45 7.05 8.17 -29.01
C VAL A 45 6.00 8.90 -29.85
N ALA A 46 6.43 9.87 -30.68
CA ALA A 46 5.55 10.62 -31.56
C ALA A 46 4.95 9.78 -32.71
N ASP A 47 5.54 8.61 -32.99
CA ASP A 47 5.09 7.62 -33.97
C ASP A 47 3.98 6.68 -33.45
N LEU A 48 3.64 6.74 -32.15
CA LEU A 48 2.62 5.87 -31.58
C LEU A 48 1.25 6.18 -32.20
N ALA A 49 0.63 5.15 -32.78
CA ALA A 49 -0.70 5.28 -33.38
C ALA A 49 -1.75 5.68 -32.33
N PRO A 50 -2.67 6.62 -32.64
CA PRO A 50 -3.72 7.05 -31.71
C PRO A 50 -4.55 5.87 -31.15
N ALA A 51 -4.89 4.90 -32.00
CA ALA A 51 -5.63 3.71 -31.58
C ALA A 51 -4.88 2.84 -30.54
N LEU A 52 -3.55 2.81 -30.60
CA LEU A 52 -2.73 2.11 -29.62
C LEU A 52 -2.70 2.87 -28.29
N LEU A 53 -2.56 4.20 -28.34
CA LEU A 53 -2.59 5.08 -27.18
C LEU A 53 -3.92 4.97 -26.44
N ASP A 54 -5.04 5.11 -27.16
CA ASP A 54 -6.39 4.99 -26.61
C ASP A 54 -6.64 3.59 -26.04
N GLY A 55 -6.15 2.55 -26.74
CA GLY A 55 -6.22 1.17 -26.27
C GLY A 55 -5.49 0.97 -24.95
N ALA A 56 -4.25 1.47 -24.85
CA ALA A 56 -3.43 1.34 -23.65
C ALA A 56 -4.01 2.12 -22.48
N LEU A 57 -4.46 3.36 -22.68
CA LEU A 57 -5.07 4.18 -21.62
C LEU A 57 -6.38 3.57 -21.10
N ARG A 58 -7.21 3.02 -22.00
CA ARG A 58 -8.44 2.31 -21.61
C ARG A 58 -8.13 1.08 -20.77
N GLU A 59 -7.10 0.33 -21.14
CA GLU A 59 -6.70 -0.86 -20.40
C GLU A 59 -6.10 -0.51 -19.03
N ILE A 60 -5.26 0.52 -18.95
CA ILE A 60 -4.74 1.04 -17.66
C ILE A 60 -5.91 1.45 -16.76
N ARG A 61 -6.90 2.18 -17.29
CA ARG A 61 -8.08 2.58 -16.53
C ARG A 61 -8.89 1.37 -16.04
N ARG A 62 -9.07 0.35 -16.88
CA ARG A 62 -9.76 -0.90 -16.49
C ARG A 62 -9.03 -1.61 -15.36
N LEU A 63 -7.71 -1.80 -15.49
CA LEU A 63 -6.88 -2.44 -14.47
C LEU A 63 -6.90 -1.68 -13.13
N LEU A 64 -6.86 -0.35 -13.18
CA LEU A 64 -6.98 0.50 -12.00
C LEU A 64 -8.35 0.38 -11.33
N ALA A 65 -9.43 0.43 -12.12
CA ALA A 65 -10.79 0.32 -11.61
C ALA A 65 -11.02 -1.03 -10.92
N GLU A 66 -10.57 -2.14 -11.52
CA GLU A 66 -10.67 -3.48 -10.94
C GLU A 66 -9.85 -3.62 -9.65
N SER A 67 -8.62 -3.11 -9.65
CA SER A 67 -7.74 -3.16 -8.48
C SER A 67 -8.34 -2.38 -7.31
N VAL A 68 -8.83 -1.17 -7.58
CA VAL A 68 -9.48 -0.33 -6.57
C VAL A 68 -10.76 -0.98 -6.05
N ASP A 69 -11.61 -1.52 -6.93
CA ASP A 69 -12.87 -2.14 -6.53
C ASP A 69 -12.64 -3.36 -5.62
N SER A 70 -11.65 -4.19 -5.95
CA SER A 70 -11.28 -5.36 -5.12
C SER A 70 -10.76 -5.02 -3.72
N MET A 71 -10.28 -3.78 -3.49
CA MET A 71 -9.79 -3.34 -2.18
C MET A 71 -10.91 -2.75 -1.31
N LYS A 72 -12.03 -2.36 -1.90
CA LYS A 72 -13.11 -1.70 -1.16
C LYS A 72 -13.84 -2.72 -0.28
N ALA A 73 -13.99 -2.38 1.00
CA ALA A 73 -14.78 -3.18 1.94
C ALA A 73 -16.30 -3.13 1.64
N THR A 74 -16.77 -2.09 0.95
CA THR A 74 -18.17 -1.91 0.59
C THR A 74 -18.31 -1.36 -0.83
N ALA A 75 -19.49 -1.51 -1.44
CA ALA A 75 -19.76 -0.96 -2.77
C ALA A 75 -19.85 0.58 -2.80
N ALA A 76 -19.94 1.25 -1.66
CA ALA A 76 -20.07 2.70 -1.56
C ALA A 76 -18.90 3.43 -2.23
N ALA A 77 -19.14 4.63 -2.74
CA ALA A 77 -18.08 5.46 -3.31
C ALA A 77 -17.16 5.97 -2.18
N THR A 78 -15.85 5.81 -2.35
CA THR A 78 -14.83 6.17 -1.35
C THR A 78 -13.78 7.09 -1.99
N PRO A 79 -13.17 8.05 -1.27
CA PRO A 79 -12.08 8.85 -1.81
C PRO A 79 -10.85 7.98 -2.11
N LEU A 80 -10.13 8.31 -3.19
CA LEU A 80 -8.86 7.68 -3.57
C LEU A 80 -7.71 8.69 -3.42
N LEU A 81 -6.76 8.39 -2.55
CA LEU A 81 -5.51 9.15 -2.44
C LEU A 81 -4.47 8.59 -3.43
N ALA A 82 -4.16 9.33 -4.49
CA ALA A 82 -3.19 8.91 -5.51
C ALA A 82 -1.79 9.45 -5.20
N VAL A 83 -0.86 8.55 -4.86
CA VAL A 83 0.53 8.86 -4.48
C VAL A 83 1.54 7.99 -5.22
N GLY A 84 2.82 8.33 -5.08
CA GLY A 84 3.93 7.61 -5.71
C GLY A 84 4.15 7.97 -7.18
N GLY A 85 5.22 7.42 -7.75
CA GLY A 85 5.67 7.78 -9.10
C GLY A 85 4.68 7.44 -10.21
N GLY A 86 3.72 6.54 -9.99
CA GLY A 86 2.70 6.16 -10.97
C GLY A 86 1.38 6.93 -10.86
N ALA A 87 1.26 7.89 -9.94
CA ALA A 87 0.01 8.60 -9.68
C ALA A 87 -0.54 9.36 -10.91
N PHE A 88 0.32 9.72 -11.87
CA PHE A 88 -0.07 10.35 -13.13
C PHE A 88 -0.95 9.47 -14.01
N LEU A 89 -0.94 8.14 -13.82
CA LEU A 89 -1.79 7.20 -14.55
C LEU A 89 -3.22 7.12 -14.00
N VAL A 90 -3.45 7.64 -12.79
CA VAL A 90 -4.76 7.59 -12.14
C VAL A 90 -5.63 8.70 -12.75
N PRO A 91 -6.75 8.37 -13.44
CA PRO A 91 -7.63 9.38 -14.00
C PRO A 91 -8.36 10.17 -12.91
N ALA A 92 -8.99 11.29 -13.27
CA ALA A 92 -9.78 12.08 -12.32
C ALA A 92 -11.08 11.37 -11.92
N ASP A 93 -11.63 10.56 -12.84
CA ASP A 93 -12.84 9.78 -12.64
C ASP A 93 -12.55 8.28 -12.70
N LEU A 94 -12.92 7.57 -11.64
CA LEU A 94 -12.89 6.11 -11.56
C LEU A 94 -14.24 5.59 -11.03
N PRO A 95 -14.78 4.50 -11.59
CA PRO A 95 -15.97 3.87 -11.03
C PRO A 95 -15.78 3.53 -9.55
N GLY A 96 -16.78 3.84 -8.72
CA GLY A 96 -16.75 3.53 -7.30
C GLY A 96 -15.80 4.41 -6.46
N ILE A 97 -15.21 5.46 -7.04
CA ILE A 97 -14.42 6.48 -6.34
C ILE A 97 -15.18 7.80 -6.32
N SER A 98 -15.29 8.43 -5.16
CA SER A 98 -15.99 9.72 -5.01
C SER A 98 -15.16 10.90 -5.51
N GLU A 99 -13.85 10.85 -5.26
CA GLU A 99 -12.89 11.86 -5.69
C GLU A 99 -11.48 11.26 -5.70
N VAL A 100 -10.61 11.79 -6.57
CA VAL A 100 -9.18 11.43 -6.60
C VAL A 100 -8.37 12.59 -6.03
N ILE A 101 -7.86 12.38 -4.81
CA ILE A 101 -7.07 13.35 -4.06
C ILE A 101 -5.60 13.20 -4.47
N ARG A 102 -4.98 14.33 -4.81
CA ARG A 102 -3.54 14.44 -5.09
C ARG A 102 -2.97 15.45 -4.11
N VAL A 103 -1.94 15.04 -3.38
CA VAL A 103 -1.30 15.87 -2.36
C VAL A 103 0.02 16.43 -2.85
N GLU A 104 0.37 17.61 -2.34
CA GLU A 104 1.74 18.13 -2.48
C GLU A 104 2.73 17.10 -1.94
N HIS A 105 3.85 16.91 -2.65
CA HIS A 105 4.86 15.89 -2.33
C HIS A 105 4.36 14.43 -2.31
N GLY A 106 3.25 14.10 -2.98
CA GLY A 106 2.76 12.71 -3.08
C GLY A 106 3.78 11.70 -3.64
N GLY A 107 4.82 12.16 -4.34
CA GLY A 107 5.93 11.32 -4.81
C GLY A 107 6.77 10.70 -3.70
N VAL A 108 6.78 11.27 -2.48
CA VAL A 108 7.55 10.75 -1.33
C VAL A 108 6.66 10.14 -0.23
N ALA A 109 5.39 9.84 -0.54
CA ALA A 109 4.44 9.31 0.45
C ALA A 109 4.97 8.08 1.23
N ASN A 110 5.68 7.16 0.57
CA ASN A 110 6.28 6.01 1.24
C ASN A 110 7.35 6.41 2.27
N ALA A 111 8.18 7.41 1.97
CA ALA A 111 9.21 7.89 2.89
C ALA A 111 8.58 8.63 4.08
N VAL A 112 7.55 9.44 3.81
CA VAL A 112 6.76 10.08 4.87
C VAL A 112 6.12 9.04 5.77
N GLY A 113 5.47 8.03 5.18
CA GLY A 113 4.84 6.93 5.93
C GLY A 113 5.84 6.18 6.82
N ALA A 114 7.06 5.94 6.35
CA ALA A 114 8.12 5.34 7.15
C ALA A 114 8.61 6.27 8.27
N ALA A 115 8.69 7.58 8.03
CA ALA A 115 9.19 8.56 8.99
C ALA A 115 8.19 8.84 10.13
N ILE A 116 6.89 8.71 9.88
CA ILE A 116 5.83 8.91 10.89
C ILE A 116 5.37 7.60 11.54
N ALA A 117 5.93 6.46 11.13
CA ALA A 117 5.52 5.16 11.63
C ALA A 117 5.83 5.02 13.13
N GLN A 118 4.83 4.60 13.88
CA GLN A 118 4.98 4.22 15.28
C GLN A 118 5.58 2.81 15.40
N ILE A 119 6.22 2.54 16.53
CA ILE A 119 6.75 1.21 16.86
C ILE A 119 5.58 0.30 17.19
N SER A 120 5.47 -0.82 16.49
CA SER A 120 4.38 -1.78 16.68
C SER A 120 4.85 -3.05 17.37
N GLY A 121 3.91 -3.67 18.10
CA GLY A 121 4.04 -5.01 18.64
C GLY A 121 2.79 -5.81 18.31
N GLU A 122 2.96 -7.06 17.89
CA GLU A 122 1.85 -7.93 17.52
C GLU A 122 1.98 -9.28 18.21
N THR A 123 0.86 -9.83 18.65
CA THR A 123 0.69 -11.22 19.06
C THR A 123 -0.33 -11.86 18.14
N ASP A 124 -0.05 -13.08 17.67
CA ASP A 124 -1.01 -13.94 16.96
C ASP A 124 -0.75 -15.37 17.42
N GLN A 125 -1.50 -15.83 18.42
CA GLN A 125 -1.25 -17.10 19.10
C GLN A 125 -2.54 -17.79 19.50
N VAL A 126 -2.47 -19.11 19.70
CA VAL A 126 -3.57 -19.92 20.23
C VAL A 126 -3.41 -20.06 21.74
N PHE A 127 -4.44 -19.66 22.46
CA PHE A 127 -4.55 -19.79 23.92
C PHE A 127 -5.53 -20.90 24.27
N GLN A 128 -5.21 -21.68 25.31
CA GLN A 128 -6.01 -22.82 25.78
C GLN A 128 -6.02 -22.86 27.30
N GLY A 129 -7.07 -23.39 27.90
CA GLY A 129 -7.15 -23.59 29.36
C GLY A 129 -7.22 -22.31 30.18
N MET A 130 -7.63 -21.20 29.56
CA MET A 130 -7.85 -19.90 30.19
C MET A 130 -9.12 -19.26 29.63
N SER A 131 -9.73 -18.36 30.39
CA SER A 131 -10.91 -17.62 29.96
C SER A 131 -10.59 -16.68 28.78
N ARG A 132 -11.65 -16.25 28.08
CA ARG A 132 -11.54 -15.23 27.02
C ARG A 132 -10.79 -13.98 27.51
N GLU A 133 -11.16 -13.46 28.68
CA GLU A 133 -10.56 -12.24 29.23
C GLU A 133 -9.08 -12.41 29.56
N GLU A 134 -8.70 -13.56 30.14
CA GLU A 134 -7.29 -13.89 30.43
C GLU A 134 -6.46 -14.03 29.16
N ALA A 135 -7.00 -14.66 28.11
CA ALA A 135 -6.32 -14.81 26.83
C ALA A 135 -6.12 -13.46 26.12
N LEU A 136 -7.13 -12.58 26.16
CA LEU A 136 -7.03 -11.23 25.61
C LEU A 136 -5.97 -10.42 26.36
N ALA A 137 -6.00 -10.44 27.70
CA ALA A 137 -5.03 -9.74 28.53
C ALA A 137 -3.60 -10.27 28.32
N GLU A 138 -3.42 -11.58 28.17
CA GLU A 138 -2.10 -12.15 27.88
C GLU A 138 -1.60 -11.80 26.47
N ALA A 139 -2.46 -11.86 25.46
CA ALA A 139 -2.09 -11.47 24.10
C ALA A 139 -1.66 -10.00 24.03
N GLU A 140 -2.38 -9.12 24.74
CA GLU A 140 -2.04 -7.71 24.90
C GLU A 140 -0.71 -7.52 25.62
N ARG A 141 -0.48 -8.21 26.76
CA ARG A 141 0.82 -8.18 27.46
C ARG A 141 1.98 -8.56 26.54
N ILE A 142 1.83 -9.62 25.74
CA ILE A 142 2.86 -10.07 24.81
C ILE A 142 3.08 -9.02 23.71
N ALA A 143 2.02 -8.43 23.17
CA ALA A 143 2.11 -7.41 22.12
C ALA A 143 2.81 -6.15 22.64
N VAL A 144 2.43 -5.67 23.84
CA VAL A 144 3.09 -4.56 24.55
C VAL A 144 4.57 -4.86 24.77
N SER A 145 4.90 -6.04 25.31
CA SER A 145 6.28 -6.45 25.55
C SER A 145 7.11 -6.43 24.25
N ARG A 146 6.55 -6.91 23.14
CA ARG A 146 7.19 -6.87 21.82
C ARG A 146 7.40 -5.45 21.31
N ALA A 147 6.42 -4.56 21.48
CA ALA A 147 6.56 -3.15 21.11
C ALA A 147 7.65 -2.45 21.92
N VAL A 148 7.68 -2.65 23.25
CA VAL A 148 8.73 -2.09 24.12
C VAL A 148 10.10 -2.63 23.74
N ALA A 149 10.23 -3.94 23.50
CA ALA A 149 11.48 -4.54 23.05
C ALA A 149 11.96 -4.00 21.69
N ALA A 150 11.03 -3.58 20.83
CA ALA A 150 11.30 -2.90 19.56
C ALA A 150 11.61 -1.40 19.72
N GLY A 151 11.54 -0.85 20.94
CA GLY A 151 11.90 0.53 21.26
C GLY A 151 10.72 1.47 21.50
N ALA A 152 9.49 0.98 21.61
CA ALA A 152 8.34 1.81 21.96
C ALA A 152 8.45 2.36 23.40
N ALA A 153 8.08 3.61 23.62
CA ALA A 153 7.93 4.20 24.95
C ALA A 153 6.71 3.57 25.66
N PRO A 154 6.88 2.86 26.80
CA PRO A 154 5.81 2.11 27.46
C PRO A 154 4.54 2.93 27.74
N GLU A 155 4.70 4.20 28.09
CA GLU A 155 3.63 5.14 28.42
C GLU A 155 2.81 5.61 27.21
N SER A 156 3.33 5.42 25.99
CA SER A 156 2.68 5.82 24.73
C SER A 156 1.92 4.67 24.07
N ILE A 157 2.03 3.45 24.60
CA ILE A 157 1.48 2.27 23.94
C ILE A 157 -0.04 2.27 24.00
N THR A 158 -0.67 2.07 22.85
CA THR A 158 -2.12 1.93 22.70
C THR A 158 -2.45 0.71 21.85
N THR A 159 -3.54 0.03 22.20
CA THR A 159 -4.03 -1.13 21.47
C THR A 159 -4.87 -0.65 20.28
N VAL A 160 -4.48 -1.06 19.07
CA VAL A 160 -5.13 -0.62 17.82
C VAL A 160 -6.03 -1.68 17.20
N ASP A 161 -5.79 -2.95 17.52
CA ASP A 161 -6.51 -4.06 16.92
C ASP A 161 -6.51 -5.27 17.86
N VAL A 162 -7.68 -5.88 18.02
CA VAL A 162 -7.87 -7.10 18.81
C VAL A 162 -8.90 -7.97 18.09
N GLU A 163 -8.47 -9.13 17.63
CA GLU A 163 -9.33 -10.15 17.04
C GLU A 163 -9.26 -11.42 17.88
N ASP A 164 -10.43 -12.04 18.10
CA ASP A 164 -10.49 -13.28 18.85
C ASP A 164 -11.41 -14.30 18.20
N THR A 165 -10.83 -15.41 17.76
CA THR A 165 -11.54 -16.47 17.03
C THR A 165 -11.52 -17.77 17.83
N PRO A 166 -12.68 -18.26 18.30
CA PRO A 166 -12.78 -19.59 18.92
C PRO A 166 -12.40 -20.70 17.93
N LEU A 167 -11.66 -21.70 18.40
CA LEU A 167 -11.23 -22.85 17.60
C LEU A 167 -12.01 -24.10 18.02
N ALA A 168 -13.20 -24.27 17.44
CA ALA A 168 -14.15 -25.33 17.82
C ALA A 168 -13.64 -26.78 17.65
N TYR A 169 -12.58 -26.98 16.88
CA TYR A 169 -11.98 -28.30 16.64
C TYR A 169 -10.85 -28.66 17.62
N LEU A 170 -10.49 -27.75 18.52
CA LEU A 170 -9.47 -27.99 19.55
C LEU A 170 -10.12 -28.13 20.92
N PRO A 171 -9.71 -29.11 21.74
CA PRO A 171 -10.18 -29.25 23.11
C PRO A 171 -9.68 -28.09 23.99
N GLY A 172 -10.36 -27.82 25.11
CA GLY A 172 -9.90 -26.88 26.13
C GLY A 172 -10.22 -25.40 25.89
N ASP A 173 -11.36 -25.11 25.25
CA ASP A 173 -11.84 -23.74 24.93
C ASP A 173 -10.78 -22.91 24.21
N ALA A 174 -10.12 -23.55 23.24
CA ALA A 174 -9.01 -22.97 22.50
C ALA A 174 -9.47 -21.78 21.67
N ARG A 175 -8.66 -20.72 21.65
CA ARG A 175 -8.95 -19.51 20.86
C ARG A 175 -7.68 -18.93 20.28
N ARG A 176 -7.74 -18.53 19.01
CA ARG A 176 -6.69 -17.72 18.40
C ARG A 176 -6.96 -16.26 18.73
N VAL A 177 -6.02 -15.61 19.40
CA VAL A 177 -6.09 -14.17 19.68
C VAL A 177 -4.99 -13.49 18.89
N ARG A 178 -5.40 -12.46 18.13
CA ARG A 178 -4.51 -11.54 17.46
C ARG A 178 -4.66 -10.17 18.11
N THR A 179 -3.55 -9.59 18.56
CA THR A 179 -3.51 -8.26 19.17
C THR A 179 -2.39 -7.46 18.57
N ARG A 180 -2.68 -6.23 18.13
CA ARG A 180 -1.69 -5.26 17.68
C ARG A 180 -1.74 -4.02 18.56
N VAL A 181 -0.57 -3.57 18.97
CA VAL A 181 -0.37 -2.32 19.71
C VAL A 181 0.62 -1.44 18.95
N VAL A 182 0.55 -0.13 19.18
CA VAL A 182 1.51 0.86 18.65
C VAL A 182 1.92 1.83 19.76
N GLY A 183 3.14 2.35 19.68
CA GLY A 183 3.64 3.41 20.56
C GLY A 183 4.72 4.25 19.89
N ASP A 184 4.98 5.42 20.46
CA ASP A 184 6.03 6.32 19.99
C ASP A 184 7.40 5.73 20.27
N LEU A 185 8.39 6.09 19.45
CA LEU A 185 9.77 5.68 19.68
C LEU A 185 10.28 6.31 21.00
N SER A 186 10.77 5.48 21.92
CA SER A 186 11.43 5.95 23.13
C SER A 186 12.62 6.85 22.76
N HIS A 187 12.70 8.04 23.37
CA HIS A 187 13.80 8.96 23.11
C HIS A 187 15.14 8.26 23.39
N ILE A 188 15.90 7.99 22.33
CA ILE A 188 17.30 7.62 22.46
C ILE A 188 18.01 8.87 22.98
N VAL A 189 18.40 8.87 24.26
CA VAL A 189 19.45 9.78 24.72
C VAL A 189 20.68 9.38 23.92
N ALA A 190 21.01 10.16 22.88
CA ALA A 190 22.22 9.96 22.12
C ALA A 190 23.39 9.98 23.11
N ALA A 191 24.05 8.83 23.28
CA ALA A 191 25.32 8.77 23.99
C ALA A 191 26.28 9.67 23.20
N GLY A 192 26.66 10.79 23.81
CA GLY A 192 27.58 11.77 23.25
C GLY A 192 29.00 11.24 23.07
#